data_AF-A0A3D4TVA2-F1
#
_entry.id   AF-A0A3D4TVA2-F1
#
_cell.length_a   1.000
_cell.length_b   1.000
_cell.length_c   1.000
_cell.angle_alpha   90.00
_cell.angle_beta   90.00
_cell.angle_gamma   90.00
#
_symmetry.space_group_name_H-M   'P 1'
#
loop_
_entity.id
_entity.type
_entity.pdbx_description
1 polymer ?
#
loop_
_entity_poly.entity_id
_entity_poly.type
_entity_poly.pdbx_seq_one_letter_code
_entity_poly.pdbx_strand_id
1 'polypeptide(L)'
;MFYFFLQNFSGIGQKPFVFFETTKKSNEVCQGKTIGVIATINSQIENYISFKWSGESKDVNEIRNEIVTVNSSEPGEKKLKFTLMVKENIKYDTVYIVKVLPKPDVSLDVSSKEIRVISKDILTLSGFKWKYNGVLLVEETDSVFKNPKRGSYQVFVLDNKGCRNSSQIIKVE
;
A
#
# COMPACT_ATOMS: atom_id res chain seq x y z
N MET A 1 14.69 2.19 21.02
CA MET A 1 13.48 2.76 21.65
C MET A 1 12.30 2.29 20.82
N PHE A 2 11.59 1.23 21.26
CA PHE A 2 10.55 0.56 20.47
C PHE A 2 9.17 1.11 20.85
N TYR A 3 8.51 1.78 19.91
CA TYR A 3 7.10 2.12 20.03
C TYR A 3 6.28 1.05 19.31
N PHE A 4 5.47 0.32 20.06
CA PHE A 4 4.52 -0.68 19.55
C PHE A 4 3.21 0.03 19.18
N PHE A 5 2.72 -0.18 17.96
CA PHE A 5 1.37 0.20 17.56
C PHE A 5 0.50 -1.06 17.55
N LEU A 6 -0.30 -1.24 18.61
CA LEU A 6 -1.28 -2.33 18.74
C LEU A 6 -2.64 -1.78 18.29
N GLN A 7 -3.20 -2.29 17.19
CA GLN A 7 -4.62 -2.08 16.89
C GLN A 7 -5.41 -3.31 17.39
N ASN A 8 -6.12 -3.12 18.50
CA ASN A 8 -7.06 -4.07 19.08
C ASN A 8 -8.49 -3.67 18.70
N PHE A 9 -9.31 -4.62 18.27
CA PHE A 9 -10.76 -4.52 18.48
C PHE A 9 -11.35 -5.90 18.76
N SER A 10 -11.74 -6.11 20.01
CA SER A 10 -12.93 -6.86 20.42
C SER A 10 -13.10 -6.77 21.95
N GLY A 11 -14.11 -6.02 22.40
CA GLY A 11 -14.70 -6.14 23.75
C GLY A 11 -13.83 -5.70 24.94
N ILE A 12 -14.47 -5.05 25.92
CA ILE A 12 -13.83 -4.64 27.17
C ILE A 12 -13.32 -5.89 27.92
N GLY A 13 -11.99 -6.09 27.95
CA GLY A 13 -11.31 -6.98 28.90
C GLY A 13 -10.84 -8.36 28.42
N GLN A 14 -11.11 -8.79 27.18
CA GLN A 14 -10.65 -10.09 26.71
C GLN A 14 -9.32 -9.95 25.95
N LYS A 15 -8.28 -10.68 26.39
CA LYS A 15 -7.00 -10.73 25.67
C LYS A 15 -7.22 -11.29 24.25
N PRO A 16 -6.58 -10.73 23.22
CA PRO A 16 -6.75 -11.22 21.86
C PRO A 16 -6.21 -12.66 21.74
N PHE A 17 -6.92 -13.50 20.99
CA PHE A 17 -6.52 -14.90 20.73
C PHE A 17 -5.44 -15.02 19.65
N VAL A 18 -5.26 -13.97 18.84
CA VAL A 18 -4.26 -13.89 17.78
C VAL A 18 -3.76 -12.46 17.68
N PHE A 19 -2.47 -12.31 17.37
CA PHE A 19 -1.82 -11.05 17.06
C PHE A 19 -1.46 -11.01 15.58
N PHE A 20 -1.61 -9.86 14.95
CA PHE A 20 -1.27 -9.66 13.55
C PHE A 20 -0.12 -8.68 13.40
N GLU A 21 0.86 -9.05 12.61
CA GLU A 21 1.95 -8.18 12.19
C GLU A 21 2.02 -8.15 10.67
N THR A 22 2.57 -7.07 10.11
CA THR A 22 2.82 -7.01 8.67
C THR A 22 4.31 -7.00 8.38
N THR A 23 4.68 -7.50 7.20
CA THR A 23 6.08 -7.47 6.72
C THR A 23 6.64 -6.05 6.56
N LYS A 24 5.78 -5.01 6.63
CA LYS A 24 6.12 -3.60 6.51
C LYS A 24 5.94 -2.79 7.79
N LYS A 25 5.55 -3.43 8.91
CA LYS A 25 5.22 -2.75 10.19
C LYS A 25 4.15 -1.65 10.04
N SER A 26 3.34 -1.73 9.00
CA SER A 26 2.22 -0.85 8.67
C SER A 26 1.13 -1.68 8.01
N ASN A 27 -0.14 -1.38 8.28
CA ASN A 27 -1.28 -2.00 7.59
C ASN A 27 -1.60 -1.31 6.26
N GLU A 28 -0.85 -0.27 5.86
CA GLU A 28 -0.99 0.42 4.59
C GLU A 28 0.07 -0.05 3.57
N VAL A 29 -0.33 -0.22 2.31
CA VAL A 29 0.57 -0.58 1.20
C VAL A 29 0.17 0.15 -0.08
N CYS A 30 1.14 0.62 -0.87
CA CYS A 30 0.85 1.20 -2.18
C CYS A 30 0.42 0.14 -3.20
N GLN A 31 -0.50 0.51 -4.07
CA GLN A 31 -0.98 -0.34 -5.16
C GLN A 31 0.18 -0.94 -5.99
N GLY A 32 0.11 -2.24 -6.26
CA GLY A 32 1.13 -3.03 -6.97
C GLY A 32 2.37 -3.36 -6.13
N LYS A 33 2.36 -3.13 -4.82
CA LYS A 33 3.44 -3.54 -3.90
C LYS A 33 2.97 -4.69 -3.01
N THR A 34 3.86 -5.63 -2.73
CA THR A 34 3.55 -6.77 -1.85
C THR A 34 3.49 -6.34 -0.38
N ILE A 35 2.56 -6.95 0.36
CA ILE A 35 2.50 -6.95 1.83
C ILE A 35 2.06 -8.33 2.29
N GLY A 36 2.75 -8.86 3.31
CA GLY A 36 2.35 -10.08 3.99
C GLY A 36 1.79 -9.74 5.37
N VAL A 37 0.76 -10.49 5.80
CA VAL A 37 0.20 -10.44 7.15
C VAL A 37 0.54 -11.75 7.84
N ILE A 38 1.14 -11.66 9.01
CA ILE A 38 1.60 -12.77 9.84
C ILE A 38 0.64 -12.87 11.03
N ALA A 39 0.10 -14.06 11.27
CA ALA A 39 -0.72 -14.34 12.45
C ALA A 39 0.09 -15.10 13.50
N THR A 40 0.17 -14.55 14.71
CA THR A 40 0.78 -15.20 15.87
C THR A 40 -0.31 -15.52 16.88
N ILE A 41 -0.63 -16.81 17.04
CA ILE A 41 -1.64 -17.27 18.01
C ILE A 41 -1.11 -16.99 19.43
N ASN A 42 -1.99 -16.49 20.30
CA ASN A 42 -1.62 -16.20 21.68
C ASN A 42 -1.27 -17.50 22.41
N SER A 43 -0.07 -17.55 23.04
CA SER A 43 0.42 -18.70 23.82
C SER A 43 -0.52 -19.20 24.93
N GLN A 44 -1.45 -18.36 25.40
CA GLN A 44 -2.47 -18.76 26.37
C GLN A 44 -3.58 -19.63 25.78
N ILE A 45 -3.66 -19.71 24.44
CA ILE A 45 -4.58 -20.60 23.73
C ILE A 45 -3.91 -21.96 23.58
N GLU A 46 -4.19 -22.85 24.51
CA GLU A 46 -3.74 -24.24 24.43
C GLU A 46 -4.65 -25.09 23.52
N ASN A 47 -4.09 -26.15 22.95
CA ASN A 47 -4.84 -27.18 22.23
C ASN A 47 -5.67 -26.68 21.02
N TYR A 48 -5.17 -25.68 20.29
CA TYR A 48 -5.75 -25.37 18.99
C TYR A 48 -5.45 -26.49 17.99
N ILE A 49 -6.39 -26.74 17.09
CA ILE A 49 -6.34 -27.85 16.13
C ILE A 49 -5.81 -27.35 14.78
N SER A 50 -6.32 -26.21 14.32
CA SER A 50 -5.98 -25.63 13.03
C SER A 50 -6.34 -24.16 12.98
N PHE A 51 -5.75 -23.43 12.03
CA PHE A 51 -6.19 -22.10 11.65
C PHE A 51 -6.29 -22.01 10.13
N LYS A 52 -7.05 -21.02 9.65
CA LYS A 52 -7.13 -20.71 8.22
C LYS A 52 -7.30 -19.22 7.97
N TRP A 53 -6.75 -18.80 6.85
CA TRP A 53 -7.03 -17.52 6.24
C TRP A 53 -8.13 -17.68 5.18
N SER A 54 -8.98 -16.67 5.07
CA SER A 54 -9.96 -16.52 4.00
C SER A 54 -10.13 -15.03 3.69
N GLY A 55 -10.48 -14.70 2.47
CA GLY A 55 -10.77 -13.34 2.03
C GLY A 55 -11.64 -13.37 0.78
N GLU A 56 -11.97 -12.22 0.21
CA GLU A 56 -12.50 -12.22 -1.15
C GLU A 56 -11.47 -12.87 -2.08
N SER A 57 -11.92 -13.64 -3.07
CA SER A 57 -11.02 -14.40 -3.95
C SER A 57 -9.97 -13.53 -4.66
N LYS A 58 -10.29 -12.24 -4.88
CA LYS A 58 -9.39 -11.24 -5.47
C LYS A 58 -8.39 -10.62 -4.49
N ASP A 59 -8.59 -10.78 -3.18
CA ASP A 59 -7.80 -10.08 -2.15
C ASP A 59 -6.62 -10.92 -1.64
N VAL A 60 -6.62 -12.23 -1.88
CA VAL A 60 -5.61 -13.17 -1.39
C VAL A 60 -4.81 -13.73 -2.56
N ASN A 61 -3.48 -13.56 -2.53
CA ASN A 61 -2.59 -14.07 -3.57
C ASN A 61 -2.02 -15.45 -3.24
N GLU A 62 -1.57 -15.64 -2.00
CA GLU A 62 -0.92 -16.87 -1.57
C GLU A 62 -0.97 -17.00 -0.05
N ILE A 63 -1.06 -18.24 0.44
CA ILE A 63 -1.00 -18.59 1.86
C ILE A 63 0.21 -19.52 2.06
N ARG A 64 1.13 -19.12 2.95
CA ARG A 64 2.27 -19.94 3.37
C ARG A 64 2.33 -19.98 4.88
N ASN A 65 2.00 -21.13 5.47
CA ASN A 65 1.98 -21.31 6.92
C ASN A 65 1.10 -20.23 7.61
N GLU A 66 1.69 -19.46 8.51
CA GLU A 66 1.06 -18.36 9.28
C GLU A 66 0.94 -17.04 8.50
N ILE A 67 1.51 -16.96 7.29
CA ILE A 67 1.58 -15.74 6.48
C ILE A 67 0.60 -15.80 5.31
N VAL A 68 -0.19 -14.73 5.16
CA VAL A 68 -1.02 -14.49 3.97
C VAL A 68 -0.51 -13.28 3.21
N THR A 69 -0.36 -13.42 1.88
CA THR A 69 0.01 -12.32 0.99
C THR A 69 -1.23 -11.68 0.40
N VAL A 70 -1.30 -10.35 0.49
CA VAL A 70 -2.46 -9.58 0.04
C VAL A 70 -2.29 -9.10 -1.39
N ASN A 71 -3.36 -9.20 -2.18
CA ASN A 71 -3.42 -8.57 -3.49
C ASN A 71 -3.59 -7.05 -3.36
N SER A 72 -2.61 -6.32 -3.86
CA SER A 72 -2.59 -4.86 -3.91
C SER A 72 -2.74 -4.31 -5.33
N SER A 73 -3.21 -5.10 -6.30
CA SER A 73 -3.40 -4.65 -7.69
C SER A 73 -4.39 -3.49 -7.80
N GLU A 74 -5.38 -3.44 -6.90
CA GLU A 74 -6.42 -2.42 -6.84
C GLU A 74 -6.40 -1.70 -5.49
N PRO A 75 -6.60 -0.36 -5.47
CA PRO A 75 -6.73 0.39 -4.22
C PRO A 75 -7.99 0.03 -3.44
N GLY A 76 -7.98 0.35 -2.15
CA GLY A 76 -9.10 0.12 -1.23
C GLY A 76 -8.74 -0.78 -0.06
N GLU A 77 -9.74 -1.07 0.77
CA GLU A 77 -9.58 -1.95 1.93
C GLU A 77 -9.69 -3.42 1.52
N LYS A 78 -8.76 -4.22 2.03
CA LYS A 78 -8.67 -5.67 1.82
C LYS A 78 -8.94 -6.36 3.14
N LYS A 79 -10.02 -7.13 3.19
CA LYS A 79 -10.51 -7.78 4.42
C LYS A 79 -10.07 -9.23 4.46
N LEU A 80 -9.20 -9.56 5.41
CA LEU A 80 -8.69 -10.90 5.63
C LEU A 80 -9.36 -11.48 6.85
N LYS A 81 -10.17 -12.52 6.67
CA LYS A 81 -10.77 -13.29 7.76
C LYS A 81 -9.81 -14.37 8.21
N PHE A 82 -9.47 -14.36 9.50
CA PHE A 82 -8.72 -15.40 10.18
C PHE A 82 -9.66 -16.21 11.09
N THR A 83 -9.64 -17.53 10.92
CA THR A 83 -10.42 -18.47 11.74
C THR A 83 -9.48 -19.41 12.47
N LEU A 84 -9.57 -19.46 13.79
CA LEU A 84 -8.88 -20.42 14.65
C LEU A 84 -9.88 -21.47 15.16
N MET A 85 -9.51 -22.75 15.03
CA MET A 85 -10.27 -23.88 15.56
C MET A 85 -9.59 -24.40 16.82
N VAL A 86 -10.30 -24.39 17.93
CA VAL A 86 -9.88 -24.98 19.22
C VAL A 86 -10.74 -26.22 19.50
N LYS A 87 -10.36 -27.05 20.48
CA LYS A 87 -11.10 -28.24 20.96
C LYS A 87 -12.62 -28.18 20.76
N GLU A 88 -13.23 -29.35 20.53
CA GLU A 88 -14.69 -29.48 20.43
C GLU A 88 -15.32 -28.57 19.35
N ASN A 89 -14.54 -28.22 18.32
CA ASN A 89 -14.92 -27.36 17.20
C ASN A 89 -15.27 -25.91 17.59
N ILE A 90 -14.75 -25.40 18.71
CA ILE A 90 -14.87 -23.99 19.07
C ILE A 90 -14.15 -23.15 18.02
N LYS A 91 -14.85 -22.15 17.46
CA LYS A 91 -14.33 -21.27 16.41
C LYS A 91 -14.13 -19.86 16.94
N TYR A 92 -12.94 -19.33 16.76
CA TYR A 92 -12.65 -17.91 16.96
C TYR A 92 -12.40 -17.28 15.59
N ASP A 93 -13.15 -16.23 15.30
CA ASP A 93 -13.05 -15.48 14.04
C ASP A 93 -12.59 -14.05 14.34
N THR A 94 -11.72 -13.53 13.48
CA THR A 94 -11.38 -12.10 13.46
C THR A 94 -11.08 -11.66 12.03
N VAL A 95 -11.11 -10.34 11.81
CA VAL A 95 -10.82 -9.73 10.51
C VAL A 95 -9.65 -8.78 10.66
N TYR A 96 -8.64 -8.98 9.83
CA TYR A 96 -7.54 -8.04 9.65
C TYR A 96 -7.75 -7.22 8.37
N ILE A 97 -7.56 -5.91 8.44
CA ILE A 97 -7.77 -5.00 7.31
C ILE A 97 -6.43 -4.45 6.85
N VAL A 98 -6.12 -4.68 5.58
CA VAL A 98 -5.00 -4.04 4.88
C VAL A 98 -5.55 -2.95 3.97
N LYS A 99 -4.97 -1.76 4.03
CA LYS A 99 -5.37 -0.62 3.19
C LYS A 99 -4.42 -0.46 2.02
N VAL A 100 -4.93 -0.67 0.81
CA VAL A 100 -4.17 -0.46 -0.43
C VAL A 100 -4.37 0.97 -0.88
N LEU A 101 -3.31 1.77 -0.80
CA LEU A 101 -3.29 3.17 -1.22
C LEU A 101 -3.16 3.25 -2.75
N PRO A 102 -3.95 4.10 -3.42
CA PRO A 102 -3.83 4.28 -4.86
C PRO A 102 -2.46 4.83 -5.23
N LYS A 103 -2.01 4.54 -6.45
CA LYS A 103 -0.89 5.28 -7.04
C LYS A 103 -1.32 6.72 -7.32
N PRO A 104 -0.43 7.71 -7.17
CA PRO A 104 -0.72 9.08 -7.60
C PRO A 104 -1.16 9.13 -9.06
N ASP A 105 -2.31 9.74 -9.35
CA ASP A 105 -2.81 9.95 -10.71
C ASP A 105 -2.30 11.31 -11.21
N VAL A 106 -1.41 11.30 -12.21
CA VAL A 106 -0.74 12.51 -12.70
C VAL A 106 -0.69 12.57 -14.21
N SER A 107 -0.94 13.76 -14.73
CA SER A 107 -0.80 14.11 -16.13
C SER A 107 0.03 15.38 -16.30
N LEU A 108 0.38 15.72 -17.53
CA LEU A 108 1.20 16.87 -17.87
C LEU A 108 0.40 17.80 -18.78
N ASP A 109 0.31 19.06 -18.39
CA ASP A 109 -0.22 20.16 -19.21
C ASP A 109 0.96 20.94 -19.81
N VAL A 110 0.92 21.16 -21.12
CA VAL A 110 2.10 21.62 -21.90
C VAL A 110 1.80 22.96 -22.55
N SER A 111 2.71 23.91 -22.34
CA SER A 111 2.70 25.20 -23.01
C SER A 111 4.10 25.53 -23.56
N SER A 112 4.18 26.61 -24.34
CA SER A 112 5.46 27.11 -24.86
C SER A 112 6.41 27.64 -23.78
N LYS A 113 5.92 27.93 -22.57
CA LYS A 113 6.72 28.50 -21.47
C LYS A 113 7.04 27.49 -20.38
N GLU A 114 6.15 26.53 -20.15
CA GLU A 114 6.28 25.57 -19.06
C GLU A 114 5.44 24.30 -19.28
N ILE A 115 5.83 23.25 -18.56
CA ILE A 115 5.07 22.01 -18.39
C ILE A 115 4.62 21.93 -16.94
N ARG A 116 3.32 21.79 -16.70
CA ARG A 116 2.75 21.68 -15.34
C ARG A 116 2.31 20.26 -15.06
N VAL A 117 2.60 19.77 -13.85
CA VAL A 117 1.98 18.55 -13.35
C VAL A 117 0.55 18.83 -12.93
N ILE A 118 -0.40 18.09 -13.49
CA ILE A 118 -1.81 18.14 -13.13
C ILE A 118 -2.18 16.84 -12.42
N SER A 119 -2.88 16.98 -11.30
CA SER A 119 -3.37 15.85 -10.49
C SER A 119 -4.60 16.26 -9.70
N LYS A 120 -5.51 15.32 -9.47
CA LYS A 120 -6.61 15.51 -8.51
C LYS A 120 -6.08 15.65 -7.08
N ASP A 121 -4.96 15.00 -6.79
CA ASP A 121 -4.36 14.91 -5.46
C ASP A 121 -3.07 15.76 -5.37
N ILE A 122 -2.99 16.85 -6.14
CA ILE A 122 -1.79 17.71 -6.27
C ILE A 122 -1.24 18.19 -4.91
N LEU A 123 -2.13 18.44 -3.94
CA LEU A 123 -1.77 18.90 -2.58
C LEU A 123 -1.14 17.81 -1.71
N THR A 124 -1.29 16.54 -2.11
CA THR A 124 -0.70 15.40 -1.40
C THR A 124 0.61 14.94 -2.02
N LEU A 125 0.99 15.47 -3.19
CA LEU A 125 2.27 15.18 -3.82
C LEU A 125 3.40 15.81 -3.01
N SER A 126 4.43 15.02 -2.73
CA SER A 126 5.56 15.38 -1.86
C SER A 126 6.90 15.42 -2.61
N GLY A 127 6.97 14.92 -3.84
CA GLY A 127 8.19 14.97 -4.63
C GLY A 127 7.99 14.74 -6.12
N PHE A 128 8.81 15.43 -6.92
CA PHE A 128 8.82 15.38 -8.38
C PHE A 128 10.23 15.06 -8.87
N LYS A 129 10.34 14.27 -9.93
CA LYS A 129 11.60 14.03 -10.65
C LYS A 129 11.32 13.99 -12.14
N TRP A 130 11.92 14.90 -12.88
CA TRP A 130 11.71 15.01 -14.32
C TRP A 130 12.69 14.15 -15.13
N LYS A 131 12.22 13.62 -16.25
CA LYS A 131 13.05 13.06 -17.31
C LYS A 131 12.89 13.86 -18.58
N TYR A 132 14.00 14.14 -19.26
CA TYR A 132 14.07 14.72 -20.60
C TYR A 132 14.79 13.76 -21.53
N ASN A 133 14.15 13.36 -22.63
CA ASN A 133 14.67 12.38 -23.59
C ASN A 133 15.16 11.08 -22.91
N GLY A 134 14.46 10.65 -21.86
CA GLY A 134 14.81 9.46 -21.07
C GLY A 134 15.89 9.68 -20.00
N VAL A 135 16.58 10.83 -20.01
CA VAL A 135 17.61 11.18 -19.03
C VAL A 135 16.98 11.85 -17.81
N LEU A 136 17.36 11.40 -16.61
CA LEU A 136 16.89 11.99 -15.36
C LEU A 136 17.52 13.37 -15.13
N LEU A 137 16.68 14.37 -14.84
CA LEU A 137 17.08 15.71 -14.45
C LEU A 137 17.04 15.78 -12.92
N VAL A 138 18.20 15.67 -12.28
CA VAL A 138 18.29 15.50 -10.81
C VAL A 138 17.89 16.76 -10.05
N GLU A 139 18.21 17.93 -10.60
CA GLU A 139 17.94 19.24 -9.98
C GLU A 139 16.50 19.73 -10.19
N GLU A 140 15.74 19.06 -11.05
CA GLU A 140 14.38 19.45 -11.41
C GLU A 140 13.39 18.74 -10.50
N THR A 141 13.02 19.42 -9.41
CA THR A 141 12.17 18.88 -8.33
C THR A 141 10.82 19.59 -8.18
N ASP A 142 10.56 20.61 -8.99
CA ASP A 142 9.32 21.37 -8.93
C ASP A 142 8.18 20.70 -9.68
N SER A 143 6.94 21.04 -9.31
CA SER A 143 5.73 20.61 -10.04
C SER A 143 5.54 21.32 -11.38
N VAL A 144 6.39 22.31 -11.69
CA VAL A 144 6.37 23.07 -12.93
C VAL A 144 7.77 23.07 -13.53
N PHE A 145 7.90 22.53 -14.74
CA PHE A 145 9.13 22.56 -15.52
C PHE A 145 9.14 23.79 -16.43
N LYS A 146 10.11 24.69 -16.26
CA LYS A 146 10.17 25.97 -17.00
C LYS A 146 11.04 25.87 -18.25
N ASN A 147 10.69 26.64 -19.28
CA ASN A 147 11.41 26.74 -20.55
C ASN A 147 11.68 25.38 -21.21
N PRO A 148 10.62 24.57 -21.48
CA PRO A 148 10.78 23.27 -22.11
C PRO A 148 11.43 23.41 -23.49
N LYS A 149 12.37 22.52 -23.79
CA LYS A 149 12.99 22.38 -25.11
C LYS A 149 12.26 21.31 -25.88
N ARG A 150 12.37 21.34 -27.21
CA ARG A 150 11.89 20.25 -28.05
C ARG A 150 12.44 18.89 -27.57
N GLY A 151 11.57 17.91 -27.42
CA GLY A 151 11.93 16.58 -26.93
C GLY A 151 10.81 15.91 -26.13
N SER A 152 11.13 14.78 -25.49
CA SER A 152 10.17 14.03 -24.68
C SER A 152 10.34 14.30 -23.19
N TYR A 153 9.22 14.44 -22.49
CA TYR A 153 9.18 14.67 -21.04
C TYR A 153 8.32 13.64 -20.33
N GLN A 154 8.75 13.27 -19.13
CA GLN A 154 8.00 12.44 -18.19
C GLN A 154 8.33 12.90 -16.78
N VAL A 155 7.36 12.88 -15.88
CA VAL A 155 7.60 13.14 -14.45
C VAL A 155 7.32 11.89 -13.63
N PHE A 156 8.19 11.64 -12.65
CA PHE A 156 7.96 10.68 -11.57
C PHE A 156 7.52 11.45 -10.34
N VAL A 157 6.44 10.98 -9.72
CA VAL A 157 5.84 11.64 -8.56
C VAL A 157 5.85 10.71 -7.36
N LEU A 158 5.95 11.32 -6.19
CA LEU A 158 5.82 10.71 -4.88
C LEU A 158 4.71 11.45 -4.13
N ASP A 159 3.82 10.73 -3.44
CA ASP A 159 2.86 11.36 -2.51
C ASP A 159 3.38 11.39 -1.06
N ASN A 160 2.63 12.04 -0.18
CA ASN A 160 2.92 12.14 1.24
C ASN A 160 2.74 10.81 2.01
N LYS A 161 2.22 9.76 1.35
CA LYS A 161 2.12 8.39 1.88
C LYS A 161 3.25 7.49 1.39
N GLY A 162 4.12 7.99 0.51
CA GLY A 162 5.25 7.26 -0.06
C GLY A 162 4.92 6.44 -1.32
N CYS A 163 3.71 6.55 -1.86
CA CYS A 163 3.33 5.90 -3.11
C CYS A 163 3.83 6.68 -4.33
N ARG A 164 4.21 5.93 -5.37
CA ARG A 164 4.90 6.48 -6.54
C ARG A 164 4.17 6.12 -7.82
N ASN A 165 4.17 7.05 -8.76
CA ASN A 165 3.75 6.82 -10.12
C ASN A 165 4.58 7.67 -11.09
N SER A 166 4.40 7.44 -12.40
CA SER A 166 4.92 8.29 -13.45
C SER A 166 3.80 8.76 -14.35
N SER A 167 3.91 9.98 -14.88
CA SER A 167 3.04 10.45 -15.96
C SER A 167 3.26 9.64 -17.24
N GLN A 168 2.34 9.83 -18.20
CA GLN A 168 2.64 9.54 -19.60
C GLN A 168 3.86 10.33 -20.09
N ILE A 169 4.47 9.83 -21.16
CA ILE A 169 5.50 10.56 -21.90
C ILE A 169 4.80 11.53 -22.86
N ILE A 170 5.11 12.80 -22.77
CA ILE A 170 4.65 13.85 -23.69
C ILE A 170 5.80 14.26 -24.62
N LYS A 171 5.48 14.74 -25.83
CA LYS A 171 6.46 15.33 -26.74
C LYS A 171 6.17 16.83 -26.86
N VAL A 172 7.20 17.63 -26.68
CA VAL A 172 7.21 19.06 -26.98
C VAL A 172 7.83 19.23 -28.35
N GLU A 173 7.15 19.94 -29.25
CA GLU A 173 7.56 20.19 -30.63
C GLU A 173 8.15 21.59 -30.82
#